data_AF-A0A4R6T5P1-F1
#
_entry.id   AF-A0A4R6T5P1-F1
#
_cell.length_a   1.000
_cell.length_b   1.000
_cell.length_c   1.000
_cell.angle_alpha   90.00
_cell.angle_beta   90.00
_cell.angle_gamma   90.00
#
_symmetry.space_group_name_H-M   'P 1'
#
loop_
_entity.id
_entity.type
_entity.pdbx_description
1 polymer ?
#
loop_
_entity_poly.entity_id
_entity_poly.type
_entity_poly.pdbx_seq_one_letter_code
_entity_poly.pdbx_strand_id
1 'polypeptide(L)'
;MKKFLFLPFLFLVGLVSGQSLEGAWKLLSQNGKAVTDQEYIKIYQDDYFAFGVKNVADNAFIGAGGGPYKYEDGRYSETLDFFTLNPLQIGTTTPFKIDLSGNKLTLSADTNNGMLVEVWERISEAKDDLTGNWVITGRKRDDQISRSTPGARRTIKILSGGRFQWVAFNSETKEFSGTGGGTYTAKDGKYTENITFFSRDNNRVGASLGFDFQVIDGEWHHSGLSSTGSPIYEIWTPYAIGYKPTK
;
A
#
# COMPACT_ATOMS: atom_id res chain seq x y z
N MET A 1 -10.09 13.34 67.22
CA MET A 1 -10.38 12.52 66.01
C MET A 1 -9.78 13.24 64.81
N LYS A 2 -8.63 12.77 64.31
CA LYS A 2 -7.94 13.38 63.15
C LYS A 2 -8.68 12.96 61.88
N LYS A 3 -9.30 13.91 61.17
CA LYS A 3 -9.94 13.66 59.88
C LYS A 3 -8.85 13.67 58.80
N PHE A 4 -8.50 12.50 58.27
CA PHE A 4 -7.68 12.39 57.07
C PHE A 4 -8.56 12.68 55.86
N LEU A 5 -8.23 13.75 55.13
CA LEU A 5 -8.86 14.10 53.87
C LEU A 5 -8.20 13.23 52.78
N PHE A 6 -8.90 12.20 52.30
CA PHE A 6 -8.47 11.44 51.14
C PHE A 6 -8.77 12.27 49.88
N LEU A 7 -7.72 12.78 49.24
CA LEU A 7 -7.82 13.43 47.94
C LEU A 7 -7.74 12.35 46.84
N PRO A 8 -8.74 12.20 45.96
CA PRO A 8 -8.66 11.23 44.88
C PRO A 8 -7.63 11.72 43.85
N PHE A 9 -6.55 10.96 43.68
CA PHE A 9 -5.56 11.18 42.65
C PHE A 9 -6.19 10.80 41.30
N LEU A 10 -6.68 11.81 40.56
CA LEU A 10 -7.19 11.64 39.21
C LEU A 10 -6.00 11.30 38.30
N PHE A 11 -5.80 10.02 37.98
CA PHE A 11 -4.90 9.61 36.92
C PHE A 11 -5.48 10.11 35.59
N LEU A 12 -4.98 11.25 35.11
CA LEU A 12 -5.16 11.67 33.72
C LEU A 12 -4.36 10.67 32.86
N VAL A 13 -5.03 9.62 32.38
CA VAL A 13 -4.49 8.80 31.30
C VAL A 13 -4.58 9.65 30.04
N GLY A 14 -3.51 10.40 29.75
CA GLY A 14 -3.37 11.05 28.45
C GLY A 14 -3.41 9.96 27.39
N LEU A 15 -4.43 9.98 26.53
CA LEU A 15 -4.44 9.18 25.32
C LEU A 15 -3.29 9.69 24.46
N VAL A 16 -2.15 9.00 24.55
CA VAL A 16 -1.08 9.15 23.56
C VAL A 16 -1.62 8.52 22.28
N SER A 17 -2.29 9.32 21.45
CA SER A 17 -2.56 8.92 20.07
C SER A 17 -1.22 8.83 19.37
N GLY A 18 -0.72 7.60 19.20
CA GLY A 18 0.43 7.36 18.33
C GLY A 18 0.10 7.86 16.91
N GLN A 19 1.01 8.62 16.30
CA GLN A 19 0.83 9.03 14.91
C GLN A 19 0.95 7.80 14.00
N SER A 20 -0.06 7.59 13.15
CA SER A 20 -0.11 6.46 12.21
C SER A 20 0.56 6.80 10.88
N LEU A 21 1.21 5.81 10.28
CA LEU A 21 1.73 5.91 8.91
C LEU A 21 0.65 5.67 7.85
N GLU A 22 -0.48 5.07 8.22
CA GLU A 22 -1.56 4.72 7.29
C GLU A 22 -1.98 5.90 6.40
N GLY A 23 -2.22 5.60 5.13
CA GLY A 23 -2.59 6.59 4.13
C GLY A 23 -1.63 6.63 2.96
N ALA A 24 -1.80 7.65 2.13
CA ALA A 24 -1.01 7.87 0.93
C ALA A 24 -0.06 9.06 1.10
N TRP A 25 1.14 8.92 0.57
CA TRP A 25 2.25 9.85 0.73
C TRP A 25 2.91 10.15 -0.61
N LYS A 26 3.34 11.39 -0.81
CA LYS A 26 4.09 11.84 -1.98
C LYS A 26 5.51 12.21 -1.58
N LEU A 27 6.51 11.74 -2.33
CA LEU A 27 7.90 12.14 -2.11
C LEU A 27 8.09 13.60 -2.57
N LEU A 28 8.65 14.42 -1.69
CA LEU A 28 9.01 15.81 -1.99
C LEU A 28 10.48 15.96 -2.36
N SER A 29 11.36 15.26 -1.64
CA SER A 29 12.80 15.34 -1.86
C SER A 29 13.51 14.07 -1.48
N GLN A 30 14.60 13.78 -2.17
CA GLN A 30 15.52 12.68 -1.87
C GLN A 30 16.95 13.23 -1.82
N ASN A 31 17.69 12.90 -0.76
CA ASN A 31 19.07 13.30 -0.53
C ASN A 31 19.29 14.82 -0.68
N GLY A 32 18.34 15.60 -0.15
CA GLY A 32 18.38 17.07 -0.18
C GLY A 32 17.99 17.70 -1.53
N LYS A 33 17.62 16.91 -2.54
CA LYS A 33 17.17 17.39 -3.85
C LYS A 33 15.66 17.22 -3.99
N ALA A 34 14.97 18.28 -4.42
CA ALA A 34 13.55 18.20 -4.74
C ALA A 34 13.32 17.19 -5.89
N VAL A 35 12.25 16.41 -5.80
CA VAL A 35 11.84 15.44 -6.81
C VAL A 35 10.70 16.07 -7.62
N THR A 36 11.03 16.62 -8.80
CA THR A 36 10.08 17.34 -9.66
C THR A 36 9.72 16.59 -10.95
N ASP A 37 10.64 15.79 -11.46
CA ASP A 37 10.50 15.15 -12.77
C ASP A 37 9.80 13.78 -12.68
N GLN A 38 9.68 13.26 -11.46
CA GLN A 38 9.05 11.99 -11.14
C GLN A 38 8.03 12.16 -10.02
N GLU A 39 6.98 11.35 -10.04
CA GLU A 39 6.01 11.25 -8.95
C GLU A 39 6.15 9.89 -8.28
N TYR A 40 6.48 9.91 -7.00
CA TYR A 40 6.49 8.73 -6.13
C TYR A 40 5.26 8.82 -5.22
N ILE A 41 4.41 7.80 -5.29
CA ILE A 41 3.29 7.63 -4.37
C ILE A 41 3.57 6.38 -3.55
N LYS A 42 3.64 6.53 -2.22
CA LYS A 42 3.74 5.43 -1.27
C LYS A 42 2.45 5.31 -0.47
N ILE A 43 1.93 4.11 -0.35
CA ILE A 43 0.70 3.78 0.39
C ILE A 43 1.11 2.89 1.56
N TYR A 44 0.70 3.25 2.77
CA TYR A 44 0.82 2.43 3.98
C TYR A 44 -0.58 1.98 4.40
N GLN A 45 -0.77 0.67 4.60
CA GLN A 45 -2.01 0.10 5.11
C GLN A 45 -1.75 -1.31 5.65
N ASP A 46 -2.30 -1.63 6.82
CA ASP A 46 -2.26 -2.97 7.44
C ASP A 46 -0.85 -3.57 7.51
N ASP A 47 0.11 -2.81 8.09
CA ASP A 47 1.52 -3.19 8.22
C ASP A 47 2.22 -3.53 6.89
N TYR A 48 1.66 -3.09 5.77
CA TYR A 48 2.22 -3.25 4.44
C TYR A 48 2.37 -1.89 3.76
N PHE A 49 3.40 -1.77 2.93
CA PHE A 49 3.59 -0.60 2.08
C PHE A 49 3.75 -1.01 0.62
N ALA A 50 3.32 -0.13 -0.27
CA ALA A 50 3.69 -0.20 -1.67
C ALA A 50 3.95 1.20 -2.20
N PHE A 51 4.89 1.33 -3.11
CA PHE A 51 5.08 2.54 -3.89
C PHE A 51 5.10 2.26 -5.39
N GLY A 52 4.67 3.27 -6.13
CA GLY A 52 4.79 3.38 -7.58
C GLY A 52 5.46 4.69 -7.96
N VAL A 53 6.25 4.63 -9.03
CA VAL A 53 7.01 5.75 -9.58
C VAL A 53 6.68 5.92 -11.04
N LYS A 54 6.36 7.15 -11.44
CA LYS A 54 6.18 7.52 -12.84
C LYS A 54 6.89 8.83 -13.17
N ASN A 55 7.21 9.04 -14.43
CA ASN A 55 7.60 10.35 -14.94
C ASN A 55 6.41 11.31 -14.89
N VAL A 56 6.66 12.58 -14.57
CA VAL A 56 5.62 13.62 -14.58
C VAL A 56 5.26 14.03 -16.01
N ALA A 57 6.23 14.06 -16.91
CA ALA A 57 6.06 14.57 -18.28
C ALA A 57 5.10 13.74 -19.14
N ASP A 58 5.16 12.41 -19.03
CA ASP A 58 4.47 11.47 -19.92
C ASP A 58 3.76 10.32 -19.18
N ASN A 59 3.77 10.34 -17.84
CA ASN A 59 3.27 9.29 -16.97
C ASN A 59 3.93 7.91 -17.15
N ALA A 60 5.07 7.84 -17.85
CA ALA A 60 5.77 6.58 -18.08
C ALA A 60 6.15 5.94 -16.74
N PHE A 61 5.83 4.65 -16.61
CA PHE A 61 6.21 3.86 -15.45
C PHE A 61 7.73 3.77 -15.31
N ILE A 62 8.25 4.08 -14.12
CA ILE A 62 9.67 4.02 -13.79
C ILE A 62 9.96 2.84 -12.88
N GLY A 63 9.14 2.62 -11.86
CA GLY A 63 9.36 1.52 -10.95
C GLY A 63 8.30 1.38 -9.87
N ALA A 64 8.39 0.28 -9.14
CA ALA A 64 7.56 0.01 -7.98
C ALA A 64 8.30 -0.88 -6.98
N GLY A 65 7.90 -0.80 -5.73
CA GLY A 65 8.37 -1.68 -4.67
C GLY A 65 7.37 -1.74 -3.53
N GLY A 66 7.55 -2.68 -2.62
CA GLY A 66 6.65 -2.83 -1.49
C GLY A 66 6.88 -4.13 -0.74
N GLY A 67 6.22 -4.26 0.40
CA GLY A 67 6.35 -5.37 1.32
C GLY A 67 5.85 -5.00 2.72
N PRO A 68 6.04 -5.87 3.71
CA PRO A 68 5.68 -5.56 5.08
C PRO A 68 6.60 -4.47 5.65
N TYR A 69 6.05 -3.62 6.51
CA TYR A 69 6.80 -2.71 7.36
C TYR A 69 6.51 -3.00 8.84
N LYS A 70 7.38 -2.51 9.72
CA LYS A 70 7.16 -2.51 11.17
C LYS A 70 7.43 -1.12 11.70
N TYR A 71 6.55 -0.62 12.55
CA TYR A 71 6.71 0.66 13.23
C TYR A 71 6.30 0.56 14.70
N GLU A 72 7.26 0.30 15.57
CA GLU A 72 7.03 0.08 17.00
C GLU A 72 8.19 0.69 17.80
N ASP A 73 7.88 1.35 18.93
CA ASP A 73 8.88 1.98 19.83
C ASP A 73 9.87 2.91 19.11
N GLY A 74 9.40 3.67 18.10
CA GLY A 74 10.25 4.55 17.30
C GLY A 74 11.23 3.83 16.37
N ARG A 75 11.13 2.50 16.24
CA ARG A 75 11.90 1.68 15.30
C ARG A 75 11.06 1.43 14.06
N TYR A 76 11.59 1.81 12.90
CA TYR A 76 10.95 1.59 11.62
C TYR A 76 11.79 0.72 10.71
N SER A 77 11.17 -0.25 10.04
CA SER A 77 11.85 -1.08 9.04
C SER A 77 10.90 -1.52 7.93
N GLU A 78 11.41 -1.60 6.71
CA GLU A 78 10.70 -2.11 5.53
C GLU A 78 11.40 -3.39 5.02
N THR A 79 10.64 -4.44 4.73
CA THR A 79 11.13 -5.64 4.02
C THR A 79 10.56 -5.65 2.61
N LEU A 80 11.39 -5.87 1.58
CA LEU A 80 10.93 -5.83 0.19
C LEU A 80 10.43 -7.20 -0.30
N ASP A 81 9.12 -7.30 -0.55
CA ASP A 81 8.48 -8.44 -1.22
C ASP A 81 8.64 -8.39 -2.74
N PHE A 82 8.68 -7.18 -3.30
CA PHE A 82 8.97 -6.90 -4.69
C PHE A 82 9.68 -5.55 -4.82
N PHE A 83 10.57 -5.44 -5.80
CA PHE A 83 11.23 -4.17 -6.13
C PHE A 83 11.78 -4.20 -7.55
N THR A 84 11.26 -3.33 -8.43
CA THR A 84 11.60 -3.36 -9.85
C THR A 84 12.88 -2.62 -10.19
N LEU A 85 13.27 -1.63 -9.37
CA LEU A 85 14.48 -0.83 -9.64
C LEU A 85 15.76 -1.60 -9.30
N ASN A 86 15.69 -2.52 -8.33
CA ASN A 86 16.79 -3.43 -8.01
C ASN A 86 16.27 -4.74 -7.40
N PRO A 87 15.93 -5.75 -8.23
CA PRO A 87 15.41 -7.02 -7.74
C PRO A 87 16.34 -7.77 -6.77
N LEU A 88 17.65 -7.49 -6.75
CA LEU A 88 18.57 -8.13 -5.82
C LEU A 88 18.25 -7.82 -4.35
N GLN A 89 17.60 -6.68 -4.09
CA GLN A 89 17.17 -6.25 -2.74
C GLN A 89 15.88 -6.95 -2.27
N ILE A 90 15.19 -7.72 -3.11
CA ILE A 90 14.01 -8.46 -2.65
C ILE A 90 14.42 -9.47 -1.57
N GLY A 91 13.68 -9.46 -0.46
CA GLY A 91 13.94 -10.21 0.77
C GLY A 91 14.81 -9.48 1.80
N THR A 92 15.41 -8.33 1.47
CA THR A 92 16.19 -7.55 2.44
C THR A 92 15.28 -6.70 3.32
N THR A 93 15.72 -6.46 4.56
CA THR A 93 15.05 -5.57 5.51
C THR A 93 15.94 -4.36 5.75
N THR A 94 15.42 -3.17 5.46
CA THR A 94 16.12 -1.90 5.67
C THR A 94 15.56 -1.23 6.93
N PRO A 95 16.37 -1.04 7.98
CA PRO A 95 16.00 -0.20 9.11
C PRO A 95 16.12 1.27 8.70
N PHE A 96 15.15 2.10 9.09
CA PHE A 96 15.26 3.56 8.94
C PHE A 96 15.13 4.25 10.29
N LYS A 97 15.81 5.39 10.40
CA LYS A 97 15.38 6.44 11.31
C LYS A 97 14.16 7.12 10.73
N ILE A 98 13.16 7.32 11.56
CA ILE A 98 11.88 7.90 11.18
C ILE A 98 11.61 9.15 12.02
N ASP A 99 11.16 10.20 11.35
CA ASP A 99 10.60 11.40 11.99
C ASP A 99 9.24 11.69 11.35
N LEU A 100 8.19 11.62 12.16
CA LEU A 100 6.81 11.79 11.74
C LEU A 100 6.22 12.98 12.52
N SER A 101 5.89 14.04 11.79
CA SER A 101 5.35 15.28 12.34
C SER A 101 4.17 15.76 11.50
N GLY A 102 2.97 15.37 11.94
CA GLY A 102 1.73 15.69 11.25
C GLY A 102 1.67 15.04 9.86
N ASN A 103 1.67 15.87 8.82
CA ASN A 103 1.63 15.43 7.42
C ASN A 103 3.02 15.32 6.78
N LYS A 104 4.10 15.42 7.56
CA LYS A 104 5.48 15.23 7.05
C LYS A 104 6.10 14.00 7.66
N LEU A 105 6.69 13.18 6.80
CA LEU A 105 7.44 11.98 7.15
C LEU A 105 8.85 12.10 6.58
N THR A 106 9.86 11.95 7.42
CA THR A 106 11.26 11.82 6.99
C THR A 106 11.75 10.42 7.31
N LEU A 107 12.27 9.74 6.29
CA LEU A 107 12.93 8.45 6.41
C LEU A 107 14.41 8.60 6.08
N SER A 108 15.28 8.04 6.91
CA SER A 108 16.71 8.01 6.59
C SER A 108 17.37 6.68 6.96
N ALA A 109 18.24 6.20 6.09
CA ALA A 109 18.98 4.96 6.26
C ALA A 109 20.38 5.08 5.67
N ASP A 110 21.34 4.40 6.31
CA ASP A 110 22.65 4.18 5.71
C ASP A 110 22.56 2.98 4.77
N THR A 111 22.83 3.19 3.48
CA THR A 111 22.71 2.16 2.45
C THR A 111 24.06 1.90 1.80
N ASN A 112 24.18 0.80 1.06
CA ASN A 112 25.40 0.51 0.29
C ASN A 112 25.75 1.62 -0.73
N ASN A 113 24.79 2.48 -1.10
CA ASN A 113 24.97 3.60 -2.01
C ASN A 113 25.12 4.95 -1.28
N GLY A 114 25.37 4.92 0.04
CA GLY A 114 25.47 6.07 0.92
C GLY A 114 24.17 6.38 1.67
N MET A 115 24.16 7.53 2.35
CA MET A 115 23.01 8.00 3.12
C MET A 115 21.81 8.25 2.21
N LEU A 116 20.71 7.55 2.46
CA LEU A 116 19.40 7.83 1.89
C LEU A 116 18.62 8.70 2.87
N VAL A 117 18.07 9.82 2.39
CA VAL A 117 17.14 10.68 3.13
C VAL A 117 15.97 11.01 2.22
N GLU A 118 14.78 10.62 2.62
CA GLU A 118 13.53 10.88 1.89
C GLU A 118 12.60 11.72 2.74
N VAL A 119 12.04 12.77 2.15
CA VAL A 119 11.01 13.61 2.79
C VAL A 119 9.71 13.46 2.03
N TRP A 120 8.67 13.04 2.73
CA TRP A 120 7.36 12.73 2.21
C TRP A 120 6.30 13.66 2.81
N GLU A 121 5.27 13.94 2.02
CA GLU A 121 4.07 14.66 2.45
C GLU A 121 2.84 13.76 2.35
N ARG A 122 2.03 13.72 3.40
CA ARG A 122 0.78 12.97 3.42
C ARG A 122 -0.21 13.63 2.47
N ILE A 123 -0.71 12.85 1.52
CA ILE A 123 -1.77 13.24 0.60
C ILE A 123 -3.12 13.15 1.32
N SER A 124 -3.36 12.02 1.97
CA SER A 124 -4.62 11.73 2.67
C SER A 124 -4.47 10.45 3.51
N GLU A 125 -5.23 10.37 4.58
CA GLU A 125 -5.46 9.17 5.41
C GLU A 125 -6.95 8.79 5.45
N ALA A 126 -7.74 9.32 4.50
CA ALA A 126 -9.16 9.01 4.40
C ALA A 126 -9.38 7.51 4.20
N LYS A 127 -10.41 7.00 4.89
CA LYS A 127 -10.82 5.60 4.87
C LYS A 127 -12.19 5.45 4.21
N ASP A 128 -12.40 4.30 3.59
CA ASP A 128 -13.66 3.83 3.02
C ASP A 128 -13.77 2.30 3.17
N ASP A 129 -14.84 1.72 2.60
CA ASP A 129 -15.15 0.30 2.73
C ASP A 129 -14.09 -0.65 2.17
N LEU A 130 -13.19 -0.17 1.29
CA LEU A 130 -12.15 -0.97 0.66
C LEU A 130 -10.74 -0.58 1.11
N THR A 131 -10.60 0.40 2.00
CA THR A 131 -9.32 0.75 2.60
C THR A 131 -8.74 -0.47 3.32
N GLY A 132 -7.60 -0.95 2.83
CA GLY A 132 -7.01 -2.21 3.26
C GLY A 132 -5.90 -2.69 2.33
N ASN A 133 -5.12 -3.66 2.80
CA ASN A 133 -4.24 -4.46 1.96
C ASN A 133 -4.89 -5.81 1.69
N TRP A 134 -5.10 -6.13 0.41
CA TRP A 134 -5.87 -7.28 -0.04
C TRP A 134 -5.02 -8.22 -0.88
N VAL A 135 -5.29 -9.52 -0.82
CA VAL A 135 -4.68 -10.55 -1.68
C VAL A 135 -5.78 -11.33 -2.40
N ILE A 136 -5.58 -11.62 -3.68
CA ILE A 136 -6.56 -12.38 -4.45
C ILE A 136 -6.57 -13.85 -4.02
N THR A 137 -7.75 -14.35 -3.64
CA THR A 137 -7.94 -15.74 -3.18
C THR A 137 -9.01 -16.47 -3.96
N GLY A 138 -9.80 -15.78 -4.79
CA GLY A 138 -10.83 -16.42 -5.58
C GLY A 138 -11.07 -15.74 -6.93
N ARG A 139 -11.52 -16.54 -7.90
CA ARG A 139 -12.04 -16.06 -9.17
C ARG A 139 -13.25 -16.88 -9.57
N LYS A 140 -14.25 -16.22 -10.15
CA LYS A 140 -15.36 -16.93 -10.81
C LYS A 140 -14.99 -17.19 -12.26
N ARG A 141 -15.20 -18.42 -12.72
CA ARG A 141 -15.27 -18.75 -14.15
C ARG A 141 -16.61 -19.44 -14.37
N ASP A 142 -17.37 -18.93 -15.33
CA ASP A 142 -18.77 -19.29 -15.52
C ASP A 142 -19.57 -19.09 -14.22
N ASP A 143 -20.15 -20.15 -13.66
CA ASP A 143 -20.90 -20.15 -12.41
C ASP A 143 -20.17 -20.78 -11.22
N GLN A 144 -18.88 -21.10 -11.37
CA GLN A 144 -18.08 -21.71 -10.32
C GLN A 144 -17.01 -20.75 -9.77
N ILE A 145 -16.97 -20.64 -8.45
CA ILE A 145 -15.89 -19.95 -7.74
C ILE A 145 -14.75 -20.94 -7.50
N SER A 146 -13.59 -20.64 -8.05
CA SER A 146 -12.34 -21.32 -7.72
C SER A 146 -11.60 -20.52 -6.65
N ARG A 147 -11.13 -21.18 -5.60
CA ARG A 147 -10.30 -20.58 -4.54
C ARG A 147 -8.84 -21.04 -4.66
N SER A 148 -7.92 -20.18 -4.26
CA SER A 148 -6.48 -20.44 -4.21
C SER A 148 -5.89 -19.89 -2.92
N THR A 149 -4.93 -20.61 -2.34
CA THR A 149 -4.10 -20.10 -1.25
C THR A 149 -2.88 -19.38 -1.85
N PRO A 150 -2.74 -18.06 -1.67
CA PRO A 150 -1.57 -17.30 -2.13
C PRO A 150 -0.26 -17.85 -1.56
N GLY A 151 0.74 -18.02 -2.43
CA GLY A 151 2.12 -18.38 -2.06
C GLY A 151 3.11 -17.26 -2.39
N ALA A 152 4.36 -17.61 -2.65
CA ALA A 152 5.38 -16.66 -3.08
C ALA A 152 4.95 -15.87 -4.33
N ARG A 153 4.33 -16.56 -5.31
CA ARG A 153 3.62 -15.92 -6.42
C ARG A 153 2.23 -15.48 -5.96
N ARG A 154 1.98 -14.17 -5.96
CA ARG A 154 0.71 -13.59 -5.53
C ARG A 154 0.41 -12.27 -6.24
N THR A 155 -0.87 -11.88 -6.18
CA THR A 155 -1.33 -10.56 -6.58
C THR A 155 -2.01 -9.91 -5.39
N ILE A 156 -1.57 -8.70 -5.06
CA ILE A 156 -2.14 -7.89 -4.00
C ILE A 156 -2.74 -6.61 -4.56
N LYS A 157 -3.64 -6.00 -3.81
CA LYS A 157 -4.11 -4.63 -4.02
C LYS A 157 -4.13 -3.91 -2.67
N ILE A 158 -3.40 -2.82 -2.58
CA ILE A 158 -3.37 -1.95 -1.39
C ILE A 158 -4.10 -0.66 -1.69
N LEU A 159 -4.99 -0.25 -0.79
CA LEU A 159 -5.86 0.92 -0.93
C LEU A 159 -5.84 1.73 0.38
N SER A 160 -5.49 3.02 0.31
CA SER A 160 -5.58 3.93 1.45
C SER A 160 -5.48 5.38 0.99
N GLY A 161 -6.13 6.32 1.69
CA GLY A 161 -6.03 7.76 1.39
C GLY A 161 -6.46 8.12 -0.03
N GLY A 162 -7.45 7.42 -0.60
CA GLY A 162 -7.90 7.60 -1.99
C GLY A 162 -6.89 7.19 -3.07
N ARG A 163 -5.80 6.49 -2.71
CA ARG A 163 -4.83 5.89 -3.64
C ARG A 163 -4.89 4.38 -3.59
N PHE A 164 -4.66 3.75 -4.74
CA PHE A 164 -4.53 2.31 -4.84
C PHE A 164 -3.31 1.91 -5.67
N GLN A 165 -2.81 0.71 -5.39
CA GLN A 165 -1.86 0.01 -6.24
C GLN A 165 -2.15 -1.48 -6.20
N TRP A 166 -2.27 -2.11 -7.36
CA TRP A 166 -2.23 -3.57 -7.46
C TRP A 166 -0.89 -4.00 -8.03
N VAL A 167 -0.38 -5.15 -7.60
CA VAL A 167 0.88 -5.70 -8.10
C VAL A 167 0.83 -7.23 -8.11
N ALA A 168 1.35 -7.82 -9.18
CA ALA A 168 1.56 -9.27 -9.33
C ALA A 168 3.06 -9.56 -9.39
N PHE A 169 3.53 -10.45 -8.52
CA PHE A 169 4.96 -10.73 -8.35
C PHE A 169 5.19 -12.12 -7.74
N ASN A 170 6.45 -12.54 -7.69
CA ASN A 170 6.92 -13.71 -6.95
C ASN A 170 8.09 -13.30 -6.05
N SER A 171 7.90 -13.35 -4.73
CA SER A 171 8.90 -12.92 -3.75
C SER A 171 10.11 -13.87 -3.64
N GLU A 172 9.95 -15.15 -3.99
CA GLU A 172 11.04 -16.15 -3.94
C GLU A 172 11.90 -16.10 -5.20
N THR A 173 11.26 -16.10 -6.39
CA THR A 173 11.98 -16.05 -7.68
C THR A 173 12.39 -14.64 -8.06
N LYS A 174 11.92 -13.61 -7.33
CA LYS A 174 12.14 -12.18 -7.60
C LYS A 174 11.49 -11.70 -8.90
N GLU A 175 10.60 -12.51 -9.48
CA GLU A 175 9.93 -12.19 -10.73
C GLU A 175 8.84 -11.13 -10.53
N PHE A 176 8.82 -10.15 -11.42
CA PHE A 176 7.79 -9.12 -11.46
C PHE A 176 6.86 -9.34 -12.67
N SER A 177 5.55 -9.47 -12.39
CA SER A 177 4.54 -9.72 -13.43
C SER A 177 3.78 -8.46 -13.86
N GLY A 178 3.66 -7.43 -13.04
CA GLY A 178 3.04 -6.17 -13.43
C GLY A 178 2.44 -5.43 -12.24
N THR A 179 2.28 -4.12 -12.39
CA THR A 179 1.66 -3.24 -11.39
C THR A 179 0.91 -2.12 -12.08
N GLY A 180 -0.15 -1.65 -11.46
CA GLY A 180 -0.88 -0.45 -11.85
C GLY A 180 -1.39 0.27 -10.61
N GLY A 181 -1.56 1.59 -10.71
CA GLY A 181 -2.02 2.37 -9.57
C GLY A 181 -2.44 3.78 -9.94
N GLY A 182 -3.05 4.44 -8.97
CA GLY A 182 -3.60 5.77 -9.15
C GLY A 182 -4.56 6.14 -8.04
N THR A 183 -5.64 6.82 -8.40
CA THR A 183 -6.68 7.22 -7.44
C THR A 183 -7.88 6.28 -7.55
N TYR A 184 -8.61 6.14 -6.46
CA TYR A 184 -9.85 5.37 -6.47
C TYR A 184 -10.96 6.04 -5.66
N THR A 185 -12.17 5.56 -5.87
CA THR A 185 -13.32 5.80 -4.99
C THR A 185 -14.01 4.47 -4.73
N ALA A 186 -14.37 4.17 -3.48
CA ALA A 186 -15.24 3.05 -3.12
C ALA A 186 -16.46 3.60 -2.36
N LYS A 187 -17.60 3.67 -3.03
CA LYS A 187 -18.83 4.24 -2.45
C LYS A 187 -20.07 3.60 -3.05
N ASP A 188 -21.09 3.34 -2.22
CA ASP A 188 -22.40 2.86 -2.66
C ASP A 188 -22.32 1.58 -3.52
N GLY A 189 -21.41 0.66 -3.18
CA GLY A 189 -21.15 -0.59 -3.92
C GLY A 189 -20.45 -0.40 -5.26
N LYS A 190 -19.97 0.82 -5.59
CA LYS A 190 -19.21 1.12 -6.80
C LYS A 190 -17.76 1.43 -6.47
N TYR A 191 -16.85 0.72 -7.13
CA TYR A 191 -15.41 0.92 -7.04
C TYR A 191 -14.88 1.42 -8.39
N THR A 192 -14.29 2.60 -8.42
CA THR A 192 -13.76 3.22 -9.64
C THR A 192 -12.28 3.47 -9.50
N GLU A 193 -11.49 2.94 -10.43
CA GLU A 193 -10.05 3.13 -10.53
C GLU A 193 -9.73 4.17 -11.61
N ASN A 194 -8.92 5.17 -11.28
CA ASN A 194 -8.32 6.08 -12.27
C ASN A 194 -6.83 5.77 -12.38
N ILE A 195 -6.42 5.22 -13.52
CA ILE A 195 -5.08 4.70 -13.73
C ILE A 195 -4.11 5.85 -14.00
N THR A 196 -3.12 6.02 -13.13
CA THR A 196 -2.09 7.07 -13.26
C THR A 196 -0.74 6.53 -13.70
N PHE A 197 -0.47 5.24 -13.49
CA PHE A 197 0.66 4.52 -14.07
C PHE A 197 0.28 3.05 -14.31
N PHE A 198 0.92 2.44 -15.31
CA PHE A 198 0.79 1.01 -15.58
C PHE A 198 2.08 0.46 -16.19
N SER A 199 2.64 -0.60 -15.60
CA SER A 199 3.99 -1.08 -15.97
C SER A 199 4.05 -1.88 -17.27
N ARG A 200 2.91 -2.27 -17.83
CA ARG A 200 2.86 -3.13 -19.04
C ARG A 200 2.45 -2.37 -20.29
N ASP A 201 1.71 -1.27 -20.16
CA ASP A 201 1.20 -0.51 -21.30
C ASP A 201 0.88 0.93 -20.91
N ASN A 202 1.71 1.88 -21.34
CA ASN A 202 1.51 3.29 -21.02
C ASN A 202 0.25 3.87 -21.68
N ASN A 203 -0.25 3.27 -22.76
CA ASN A 203 -1.44 3.77 -23.46
C ASN A 203 -2.72 3.63 -22.62
N ARG A 204 -2.67 2.87 -21.53
CA ARG A 204 -3.79 2.69 -20.60
C ARG A 204 -3.81 3.69 -19.45
N VAL A 205 -2.80 4.55 -19.35
CA VAL A 205 -2.80 5.65 -18.38
C VAL A 205 -3.87 6.68 -18.76
N GLY A 206 -4.59 7.19 -17.76
CA GLY A 206 -5.74 8.08 -17.94
C GLY A 206 -7.08 7.34 -18.11
N ALA A 207 -7.06 6.02 -18.25
CA ALA A 207 -8.29 5.23 -18.25
C ALA A 207 -8.96 5.24 -16.87
N SER A 208 -10.29 5.27 -16.87
CA SER A 208 -11.12 5.06 -15.69
C SER A 208 -11.86 3.73 -15.83
N LEU A 209 -11.78 2.87 -14.82
CA LEU A 209 -12.39 1.55 -14.79
C LEU A 209 -13.38 1.48 -13.63
N GLY A 210 -14.65 1.20 -13.96
CA GLY A 210 -15.72 1.05 -12.98
C GLY A 210 -16.05 -0.41 -12.70
N PHE A 211 -16.24 -0.73 -11.44
CA PHE A 211 -16.57 -2.06 -10.94
C PHE A 211 -17.66 -2.00 -9.89
N ASP A 212 -18.39 -3.09 -9.75
CA ASP A 212 -19.25 -3.37 -8.61
C ASP A 212 -18.43 -4.03 -7.51
N PHE A 213 -18.68 -3.65 -6.26
CA PHE A 213 -18.11 -4.32 -5.11
C PHE A 213 -19.12 -4.59 -3.99
N GLN A 214 -18.83 -5.65 -3.24
CA GLN A 214 -19.46 -5.92 -1.95
C GLN A 214 -18.42 -6.51 -1.01
N VAL A 215 -18.48 -6.15 0.27
CA VAL A 215 -17.74 -6.85 1.32
C VAL A 215 -18.67 -7.86 1.98
N ILE A 216 -18.36 -9.15 1.86
CA ILE A 216 -19.14 -10.27 2.42
C ILE A 216 -18.22 -11.06 3.33
N ASP A 217 -18.58 -11.21 4.60
CA ASP A 217 -17.80 -11.94 5.60
C ASP A 217 -16.32 -11.49 5.69
N GLY A 218 -16.07 -10.19 5.47
CA GLY A 218 -14.73 -9.59 5.49
C GLY A 218 -13.92 -9.79 4.20
N GLU A 219 -14.47 -10.44 3.19
CA GLU A 219 -13.85 -10.56 1.86
C GLU A 219 -14.46 -9.56 0.88
N TRP A 220 -13.62 -8.96 0.05
CA TRP A 220 -14.03 -8.07 -1.01
C TRP A 220 -14.35 -8.86 -2.28
N HIS A 221 -15.63 -8.87 -2.65
CA HIS A 221 -16.13 -9.38 -3.92
C HIS A 221 -16.13 -8.24 -4.94
N HIS A 222 -15.38 -8.44 -6.03
CA HIS A 222 -15.13 -7.44 -7.05
C HIS A 222 -15.61 -7.96 -8.40
N SER A 223 -16.46 -7.21 -9.11
CA SER A 223 -16.99 -7.65 -10.40
C SER A 223 -17.19 -6.50 -11.38
N GLY A 224 -17.18 -6.80 -12.67
CA GLY A 224 -17.33 -5.80 -13.72
C GLY A 224 -16.66 -6.24 -15.01
N LEU A 225 -16.19 -5.28 -15.80
CA LEU A 225 -15.43 -5.57 -17.02
C LEU A 225 -13.95 -5.28 -16.79
N SER A 226 -13.10 -6.19 -17.25
CA SER A 226 -11.68 -5.92 -17.41
C SER A 226 -11.47 -4.79 -18.41
N SER A 227 -10.26 -4.26 -18.45
CA SER A 227 -9.88 -3.26 -19.44
C SER A 227 -9.94 -3.71 -20.90
N THR A 228 -9.99 -5.01 -21.14
CA THR A 228 -10.18 -5.59 -22.48
C THR A 228 -11.65 -5.91 -22.75
N GLY A 229 -12.57 -5.51 -21.85
CA GLY A 229 -14.01 -5.70 -21.98
C GLY A 229 -14.51 -7.07 -21.53
N SER A 230 -13.67 -7.93 -20.95
CA SER A 230 -14.08 -9.27 -20.51
C SER A 230 -14.69 -9.22 -19.11
N PRO A 231 -15.80 -9.93 -18.82
CA PRO A 231 -16.36 -9.97 -17.48
C PRO A 231 -15.37 -10.59 -16.50
N ILE A 232 -15.26 -9.97 -15.32
CA ILE A 232 -14.45 -10.47 -14.21
C ILE A 232 -15.29 -10.58 -12.95
N TYR A 233 -14.93 -11.56 -12.13
CA TYR A 233 -15.37 -11.67 -10.76
C TYR A 233 -14.21 -12.23 -9.94
N GLU A 234 -13.74 -11.45 -8.99
CA GLU A 234 -12.58 -11.74 -8.15
C GLU A 234 -12.98 -11.62 -6.68
N ILE A 235 -12.37 -12.46 -5.86
CA ILE A 235 -12.53 -12.41 -4.40
C ILE A 235 -11.16 -12.11 -3.81
N TRP A 236 -11.14 -11.06 -3.01
CA TRP A 236 -9.99 -10.50 -2.36
C TRP A 236 -10.15 -10.66 -0.85
N THR A 237 -9.19 -11.32 -0.21
CA THR A 237 -9.17 -11.52 1.24
C THR A 237 -8.18 -10.53 1.85
N PRO A 238 -8.40 -10.04 3.09
CA PRO A 238 -7.40 -9.23 3.77
C PRO A 238 -6.05 -9.96 3.77
N TYR A 239 -4.97 -9.25 3.42
CA TYR A 239 -3.66 -9.84 3.15
C TYR A 239 -3.16 -10.68 4.33
N ALA A 240 -3.28 -10.17 5.56
CA ALA A 240 -2.87 -10.86 6.78
C ALA A 240 -3.65 -12.17 7.05
N ILE A 241 -4.84 -12.34 6.47
CA ILE A 241 -5.65 -13.56 6.58
C ILE A 241 -5.35 -14.51 5.42
N GLY A 242 -5.35 -13.98 4.19
CA GLY A 242 -5.23 -14.75 2.96
C GLY A 242 -3.81 -15.25 2.70
N TYR A 243 -2.79 -14.50 3.11
CA TYR A 243 -1.39 -14.89 2.95
C TYR A 243 -0.75 -15.23 4.29
N LYS A 244 -0.33 -16.48 4.43
CA LYS A 244 0.44 -16.97 5.58
C LYS A 244 1.78 -17.48 5.06
N PRO A 245 2.88 -16.72 5.21
CA PRO A 245 4.17 -17.18 4.75
C PRO A 245 4.51 -18.49 5.46
N THR A 246 4.93 -19.50 4.70
CA THR A 246 5.52 -20.71 5.25
C THR A 246 6.79 -20.32 6.01
N LYS A 247 6.84 -20.68 7.30
CA LYS A 247 8.02 -20.51 8.14
C LYS A 247 9.21 -21.32 7.63
#